data_AF-A0A8B6C1R4-F1
#
_entry.id   AF-A0A8B6C1R4-F1
#
_cell.length_a   1.000
_cell.length_b   1.000
_cell.length_c   1.000
_cell.angle_alpha   90.00
_cell.angle_beta   90.00
_cell.angle_gamma   90.00
#
_symmetry.space_group_name_H-M   'P 1'
#
loop_
_entity.id
_entity.type
_entity.pdbx_description
1 polymer ?
#
loop_
_entity_poly.entity_id
_entity_poly.type
_entity_poly.pdbx_seq_one_letter_code
_entity_poly.pdbx_strand_id
1 'polypeptide(L)'
;MYDKINFQFVDERGVDADGVSKEAYDGFWAEFMEKSTTGETERVPCVKPSMQRPEWEAVGRILAEGFIDHGIFPMNLCTVFTIAVIHGERSVTSDSMLESFLNYIAPMEKDAVEKAIYNKIEEEDDKEVFIDMLCRMGCTSVSTDGVRALLLNIATKELIHRPKYAIDAIASTARKVLILKLPTIQS
;
A
#
# COMPACT_ATOMS: atom_id res chain seq x y z
N MET A 1 -25.21 -15.59 0.63
CA MET A 1 -25.70 -14.28 0.18
C MET A 1 -25.26 -13.32 1.27
N TYR A 2 -24.39 -12.35 0.97
CA TYR A 2 -24.05 -11.32 1.96
C TYR A 2 -25.22 -10.34 1.99
N ASP A 3 -25.72 -10.01 3.18
CA ASP A 3 -26.77 -9.02 3.33
C ASP A 3 -26.16 -7.64 3.03
N LYS A 4 -26.84 -6.86 2.19
CA LYS A 4 -26.38 -5.53 1.79
C LYS A 4 -26.36 -4.60 3.00
N ILE A 5 -25.22 -3.95 3.25
CA ILE A 5 -25.09 -2.93 4.30
C ILE A 5 -25.82 -1.67 3.84
N ASN A 6 -26.66 -1.10 4.72
CA ASN A 6 -27.33 0.18 4.45
C ASN A 6 -26.63 1.31 5.21
N PHE A 7 -26.31 2.39 4.49
CA PHE A 7 -25.64 3.56 5.06
C PHE A 7 -26.61 4.72 5.27
N GLN A 8 -26.38 5.50 6.32
CA GLN A 8 -27.07 6.76 6.58
C GLN A 8 -26.09 7.74 7.24
N PHE A 9 -25.96 8.95 6.70
CA PHE A 9 -25.24 10.03 7.36
C PHE A 9 -26.13 10.66 8.44
N VAL A 10 -25.53 10.89 9.62
CA VAL A 10 -26.22 11.53 10.75
C VAL A 10 -26.65 12.94 10.32
N ASP A 11 -27.88 13.31 10.63
CA ASP A 11 -28.51 14.59 10.28
C ASP A 11 -28.74 14.86 8.78
N GLU A 12 -28.50 13.88 7.91
CA GLU A 12 -28.81 13.97 6.48
C GLU A 12 -30.04 13.15 6.08
N ARG A 13 -30.84 13.70 5.17
CA ARG A 13 -31.98 13.00 4.57
C ARG A 13 -31.53 12.31 3.29
N GLY A 14 -31.14 11.05 3.42
CA GLY A 14 -30.80 10.18 2.28
C GLY A 14 -31.32 8.76 2.50
N VAL A 15 -31.76 8.12 1.41
CA VAL A 15 -32.01 6.67 1.38
C VAL A 15 -30.89 6.06 0.57
N ASP A 16 -30.25 5.01 1.09
CA ASP A 16 -29.16 4.34 0.41
C ASP A 16 -29.66 3.52 -0.79
N ALA A 17 -29.72 4.17 -1.94
CA ALA A 17 -29.92 3.56 -3.25
C ALA A 17 -28.58 3.47 -4.02
N ASP A 18 -27.53 2.97 -3.36
CA ASP A 18 -26.13 2.86 -3.85
C ASP A 18 -25.34 4.18 -3.91
N GLY A 19 -25.97 5.33 -3.64
CA GLY A 19 -25.28 6.62 -3.62
C GLY A 19 -24.56 6.89 -2.29
N VAL A 20 -25.28 6.71 -1.19
CA VAL A 20 -24.82 7.04 0.17
C VAL A 20 -23.67 6.13 0.60
N SER A 21 -23.80 4.83 0.31
CA SER A 21 -22.77 3.82 0.57
C SER A 21 -21.47 4.09 -0.21
N LYS A 22 -21.55 4.43 -1.50
CA LYS A 22 -20.36 4.80 -2.29
C LYS A 22 -19.67 6.03 -1.72
N GLU A 23 -20.42 7.08 -1.40
CA GLU A 23 -19.89 8.30 -0.80
C GLU A 23 -19.21 8.02 0.56
N ALA A 24 -19.78 7.13 1.37
CA ALA A 24 -19.19 6.72 2.63
C ALA A 24 -17.85 5.97 2.44
N TYR A 25 -17.79 5.04 1.49
CA TYR A 25 -16.55 4.32 1.16
C TYR A 25 -15.48 5.27 0.58
N ASP A 26 -15.85 6.14 -0.36
CA ASP A 26 -14.93 7.11 -0.97
C ASP A 26 -14.38 8.09 0.06
N GLY A 27 -15.25 8.63 0.93
CA GLY A 27 -14.86 9.50 2.02
C GLY A 27 -13.91 8.83 3.02
N PHE A 28 -14.21 7.58 3.39
CA PHE A 28 -13.33 6.78 4.24
C PHE A 28 -11.95 6.59 3.60
N TRP A 29 -11.88 6.18 2.34
CA TRP A 29 -10.59 5.91 1.68
C TRP A 29 -9.77 7.18 1.48
N ALA A 30 -10.41 8.31 1.14
CA ALA A 30 -9.73 9.59 1.05
C ALA A 30 -9.06 9.97 2.38
N GLU A 31 -9.82 9.92 3.48
CA GLU A 31 -9.28 10.24 4.81
C GLU A 31 -8.23 9.23 5.28
N PHE A 32 -8.45 7.93 5.05
CA PHE A 32 -7.52 6.88 5.41
C PHE A 32 -6.18 7.05 4.68
N MET A 33 -6.21 7.31 3.38
CA MET A 33 -5.00 7.54 2.58
C MET A 33 -4.24 8.77 3.06
N GLU A 34 -4.94 9.88 3.31
CA GLU A 34 -4.31 11.10 3.78
C GLU A 34 -3.67 10.95 5.16
N LYS A 35 -4.39 10.35 6.12
CA LYS A 35 -4.00 10.40 7.54
C LYS A 35 -3.27 9.15 8.03
N SER A 36 -3.45 8.01 7.37
CA SER A 36 -3.05 6.69 7.88
C SER A 36 -2.11 5.92 6.95
N THR A 37 -1.58 6.58 5.92
CA THR A 37 -0.62 5.96 5.00
C THR A 37 0.56 6.88 4.71
N THR A 38 1.66 6.31 4.23
CA THR A 38 2.84 7.02 3.74
C THR A 38 3.20 6.53 2.35
N GLY A 39 3.93 7.36 1.60
CA GLY A 39 4.29 7.13 0.22
C GLY A 39 3.68 8.18 -0.70
N GLU A 40 3.94 8.02 -2.00
CA GLU A 40 3.60 8.98 -3.03
C GLU A 40 2.45 8.46 -3.90
N THR A 41 2.77 7.87 -5.05
CA THR A 41 1.75 7.32 -5.97
C THR A 41 1.12 6.06 -5.39
N GLU A 42 1.97 5.17 -4.86
CA GLU A 42 1.58 4.03 -4.04
C GLU A 42 1.85 4.33 -2.57
N ARG A 43 0.89 3.95 -1.72
CA ARG A 43 0.91 4.23 -0.29
C ARG A 43 0.72 2.96 0.52
N VAL A 44 1.43 2.85 1.62
CA VAL A 44 1.28 1.76 2.60
C VAL A 44 0.77 2.31 3.93
N PRO A 45 -0.02 1.52 4.68
CA PRO A 45 -0.44 1.91 6.02
C PRO A 45 0.75 2.27 6.93
N CYS A 46 0.67 3.41 7.60
CA CYS A 46 1.69 3.84 8.55
C CYS A 46 1.32 3.36 9.97
N VAL A 47 2.27 2.72 10.65
CA VAL A 47 2.08 2.29 12.04
C VAL A 47 2.08 3.54 12.93
N LYS A 48 0.98 3.79 13.62
CA LYS A 48 0.82 4.92 14.54
C LYS A 48 0.06 4.51 15.81
N PRO A 49 0.24 5.21 16.94
CA PRO A 49 -0.37 4.82 18.21
C PRO A 49 -1.90 4.70 18.18
N SER A 50 -2.57 5.51 17.34
CA SER A 50 -4.02 5.48 17.19
C SER A 50 -4.57 4.32 16.36
N MET A 51 -3.71 3.53 15.70
CA MET A 51 -4.12 2.41 14.87
C MET A 51 -3.62 1.10 15.46
N GLN A 52 -4.47 0.48 16.27
CA GLN A 52 -4.21 -0.82 16.84
C GLN A 52 -4.91 -1.91 16.03
N ARG A 53 -4.80 -3.16 16.49
CA ARG A 53 -5.36 -4.32 15.80
C ARG A 53 -6.86 -4.16 15.47
N PRO A 54 -7.74 -3.69 16.38
CA PRO A 54 -9.15 -3.54 16.06
C PRO A 54 -9.41 -2.58 14.90
N GLU A 55 -8.66 -1.47 14.83
CA GLU A 55 -8.76 -0.49 13.74
C GLU A 55 -8.30 -1.09 12.41
N TRP A 56 -7.18 -1.82 12.41
CA TRP A 56 -6.69 -2.51 11.19
C TRP A 56 -7.64 -3.63 10.74
N GLU A 57 -8.21 -4.39 11.67
CA GLU A 57 -9.23 -5.39 11.35
C GLU A 57 -10.49 -4.74 10.77
N ALA A 58 -10.86 -3.54 11.26
CA ALA A 58 -11.96 -2.75 10.70
C ALA A 58 -11.64 -2.26 9.28
N VAL A 59 -10.42 -1.77 9.02
CA VAL A 59 -9.97 -1.44 7.65
C VAL A 59 -10.11 -2.66 6.72
N GLY A 60 -9.74 -3.86 7.18
CA GLY A 60 -9.90 -5.07 6.39
C GLY A 60 -11.36 -5.45 6.11
N ARG A 61 -12.27 -5.22 7.08
CA ARG A 61 -13.71 -5.38 6.84
C ARG A 61 -14.21 -4.37 5.81
N ILE A 62 -13.86 -3.10 5.95
CA ILE A 62 -14.26 -2.04 5.01
C ILE A 62 -13.74 -2.32 3.59
N LEU A 63 -12.50 -2.81 3.46
CA LEU A 63 -11.93 -3.24 2.19
C LEU A 63 -12.72 -4.37 1.53
N ALA A 64 -13.10 -5.38 2.30
CA ALA A 64 -13.86 -6.52 1.79
C ALA A 64 -15.29 -6.12 1.39
N GLU A 65 -15.99 -5.38 2.25
CA GLU A 65 -17.38 -4.97 2.02
C GLU A 65 -17.48 -3.95 0.88
N GLY A 66 -16.62 -2.93 0.83
CA GLY A 66 -16.62 -1.95 -0.27
C GLY A 66 -16.37 -2.60 -1.64
N PHE A 67 -15.53 -3.63 -1.68
CA PHE A 67 -15.31 -4.42 -2.89
C PHE A 67 -16.53 -5.29 -3.26
N ILE A 68 -17.19 -5.91 -2.29
CA ILE A 68 -18.41 -6.72 -2.52
C ILE A 68 -19.57 -5.84 -2.98
N ASP A 69 -19.82 -4.75 -2.28
CA ASP A 69 -21.01 -3.90 -2.46
C ASP A 69 -20.95 -3.14 -3.78
N HIS A 70 -19.77 -2.58 -4.10
CA HIS A 70 -19.64 -1.61 -5.19
C HIS A 70 -18.41 -1.79 -6.08
N GLY A 71 -17.57 -2.81 -5.84
CA GLY A 71 -16.30 -2.96 -6.54
C GLY A 71 -15.30 -1.84 -6.21
N ILE A 72 -15.48 -1.16 -5.09
CA ILE A 72 -14.58 -0.09 -4.64
C ILE A 72 -13.31 -0.73 -4.11
N PHE A 73 -12.18 -0.31 -4.67
CA PHE A 73 -10.85 -0.66 -4.19
C PHE A 73 -9.99 0.61 -4.12
N PRO A 74 -9.22 0.83 -3.03
CA PRO A 74 -8.40 2.03 -2.89
C PRO A 74 -7.27 2.08 -3.94
N MET A 75 -7.38 2.99 -4.90
CA MET A 75 -6.46 3.06 -6.06
C MET A 75 -5.00 3.33 -5.72
N ASN A 76 -4.72 4.06 -4.64
CA ASN A 76 -3.36 4.38 -4.22
C ASN A 76 -2.77 3.37 -3.22
N LEU A 77 -3.50 2.31 -2.88
CA LEU A 77 -2.95 1.28 -1.99
C LEU A 77 -1.85 0.52 -2.72
N CYS A 78 -0.68 0.41 -2.08
CA CYS A 78 0.49 -0.22 -2.67
C CYS A 78 0.20 -1.65 -3.15
N THR A 79 0.69 -1.97 -4.35
CA THR A 79 0.42 -3.22 -5.05
C THR A 79 1.00 -4.41 -4.27
N VAL A 80 2.27 -4.36 -3.87
CA VAL A 80 2.87 -5.47 -3.10
C VAL A 80 2.29 -5.63 -1.70
N PHE A 81 1.89 -4.53 -1.06
CA PHE A 81 1.14 -4.60 0.21
C PHE A 81 -0.19 -5.34 0.00
N THR A 82 -0.91 -5.00 -1.06
CA THR A 82 -2.19 -5.63 -1.43
C THR A 82 -2.02 -7.13 -1.71
N ILE A 83 -0.99 -7.50 -2.49
CA ILE A 83 -0.64 -8.89 -2.74
C ILE A 83 -0.33 -9.62 -1.42
N ALA A 84 0.44 -9.00 -0.52
CA ALA A 84 0.76 -9.60 0.77
C ALA A 84 -0.47 -9.82 1.65
N VAL A 85 -1.41 -8.87 1.67
CA VAL A 85 -2.69 -8.98 2.41
C VAL A 85 -3.56 -10.11 1.85
N ILE A 86 -3.67 -10.21 0.52
CA ILE A 86 -4.63 -11.11 -0.14
C ILE A 86 -4.00 -12.49 -0.36
N HIS A 87 -2.86 -12.57 -1.05
CA HIS A 87 -2.22 -13.83 -1.43
C HIS A 87 -1.14 -14.27 -0.46
N GLY A 88 -0.61 -13.36 0.37
CA GLY A 88 0.46 -13.64 1.32
C GLY A 88 1.80 -13.10 0.84
N GLU A 89 2.69 -12.85 1.80
CA GLU A 89 4.00 -12.24 1.56
C GLU A 89 4.84 -13.02 0.53
N ARG A 90 4.72 -14.35 0.51
CA ARG A 90 5.44 -15.23 -0.43
C ARG A 90 5.01 -15.08 -1.89
N SER A 91 3.87 -14.43 -2.15
CA SER A 91 3.38 -14.17 -3.51
C SER A 91 3.95 -12.90 -4.12
N VAL A 92 4.71 -12.11 -3.34
CA VAL A 92 5.37 -10.90 -3.83
C VAL A 92 6.66 -11.27 -4.57
N THR A 93 6.81 -10.78 -5.80
CA THR A 93 8.00 -11.00 -6.63
C THR A 93 8.99 -9.84 -6.48
N SER A 94 10.27 -10.08 -6.78
CA SER A 94 11.28 -9.01 -6.76
C SER A 94 10.96 -7.88 -7.76
N ASP A 95 10.37 -8.19 -8.91
CA ASP A 95 10.01 -7.17 -9.90
C ASP A 95 8.85 -6.30 -9.42
N SER A 96 7.77 -6.91 -8.90
CA SER A 96 6.66 -6.14 -8.31
C SER A 96 7.10 -5.33 -7.09
N MET A 97 8.02 -5.86 -6.28
CA MET A 97 8.61 -5.15 -5.15
C MET A 97 9.34 -3.88 -5.59
N LEU A 98 10.15 -3.98 -6.64
CA LEU A 98 10.89 -2.82 -7.15
C LEU A 98 9.96 -1.80 -7.80
N GLU A 99 8.98 -2.26 -8.59
CA GLU A 99 7.98 -1.40 -9.21
C GLU A 99 7.17 -0.61 -8.17
N SER A 100 6.62 -1.30 -7.17
CA SER A 100 5.93 -0.64 -6.05
C SER A 100 6.82 0.32 -5.29
N PHE A 101 8.11 -0.01 -5.11
CA PHE A 101 9.04 0.90 -4.44
C PHE A 101 9.28 2.19 -5.23
N LEU A 102 9.43 2.09 -6.56
CA LEU A 102 9.54 3.26 -7.42
C LEU A 102 8.28 4.14 -7.39
N ASN A 103 7.10 3.54 -7.19
CA ASN A 103 5.84 4.29 -7.04
C ASN A 103 5.63 4.83 -5.61
N TYR A 104 6.35 4.31 -4.62
CA TYR A 104 6.28 4.73 -3.22
C TYR A 104 7.11 5.97 -2.89
N ILE A 105 8.27 6.13 -3.55
CA ILE A 105 9.21 7.23 -3.33
C ILE A 105 8.88 8.48 -4.15
N ALA A 106 9.51 9.61 -3.84
CA ALA A 106 9.28 10.88 -4.52
C ALA A 106 9.63 10.78 -6.02
N PRO A 107 8.91 11.48 -6.93
CA PRO A 107 9.21 11.42 -8.37
C PRO A 107 10.66 11.76 -8.72
N MET A 108 11.28 12.71 -8.02
CA MET A 108 12.71 13.05 -8.19
C MET A 108 13.64 11.92 -7.77
N GLU A 109 13.27 11.18 -6.73
CA GLU A 109 14.05 10.04 -6.24
C GLU A 109 13.88 8.84 -7.15
N LYS A 110 12.68 8.64 -7.71
CA LYS A 110 12.41 7.61 -8.72
C LYS A 110 13.36 7.75 -9.91
N ASP A 111 13.49 8.94 -10.47
CA ASP A 111 14.39 9.20 -11.60
C ASP A 111 15.86 8.90 -11.25
N ALA A 112 16.33 9.38 -10.09
CA ALA A 112 17.68 9.09 -9.60
C ALA A 112 17.90 7.58 -9.36
N VAL A 113 16.94 6.87 -8.78
CA VAL A 113 17.00 5.42 -8.53
C VAL A 113 17.03 4.64 -9.85
N GLU A 114 16.21 5.01 -10.84
CA GLU A 114 16.22 4.38 -12.16
C GLU A 114 17.59 4.55 -12.83
N LYS A 115 18.18 5.75 -12.80
CA LYS A 115 19.55 6.00 -13.26
C LYS A 115 20.58 5.16 -12.49
N ALA A 116 20.42 5.03 -11.17
CA ALA A 116 21.31 4.25 -10.31
C ALA A 116 21.34 2.76 -10.71
N ILE A 117 20.16 2.18 -10.98
CA ILE A 117 20.01 0.76 -11.34
C ILE A 117 20.81 0.44 -12.62
N TYR A 118 20.88 1.36 -13.57
CA TYR A 118 21.60 1.18 -14.82
C TYR A 118 23.07 1.65 -14.78
N ASN A 119 23.59 2.04 -13.60
CA ASN A 119 24.90 2.68 -13.45
C ASN A 119 25.07 3.93 -14.34
N LYS A 120 24.02 4.74 -14.43
CA LYS A 120 23.94 5.95 -15.29
C LYS A 120 23.81 7.26 -14.50
N ILE A 121 24.09 7.26 -13.20
CA ILE A 121 24.15 8.51 -12.47
C ILE A 121 25.44 9.24 -12.86
N GLU A 122 25.30 10.27 -13.67
CA GLU A 122 26.41 11.12 -14.14
C GLU A 122 26.41 12.48 -13.44
N GLU A 123 25.22 13.08 -13.29
CA GLU A 123 25.02 14.39 -12.66
C GLU A 123 25.21 14.31 -11.14
N GLU A 124 25.83 15.34 -10.56
CA GLU A 124 26.07 15.38 -9.10
C GLU A 124 24.75 15.53 -8.33
N ASP A 125 23.81 16.32 -8.85
CA ASP A 125 22.47 16.52 -8.27
C ASP A 125 21.72 15.18 -8.13
N ASP A 126 21.78 14.31 -9.16
CA ASP A 126 21.17 12.97 -9.11
C ASP A 126 21.82 12.08 -8.02
N LYS A 127 23.14 12.20 -7.82
CA LYS A 127 23.85 11.46 -6.75
C LYS A 127 23.39 11.94 -5.38
N GLU A 128 23.30 13.26 -5.19
CA GLU A 128 22.87 13.84 -3.92
C GLU A 128 21.44 13.37 -3.59
N VAL A 129 20.51 13.45 -4.54
CA VAL A 129 19.14 12.94 -4.37
C VAL A 129 19.12 11.46 -4.00
N PHE A 130 19.91 10.63 -4.69
CA PHE A 130 19.98 9.20 -4.40
C PHE A 130 20.56 8.91 -3.00
N ILE A 131 21.65 9.60 -2.63
CA ILE A 131 22.31 9.44 -1.32
C ILE A 131 21.38 9.91 -0.20
N ASP A 132 20.71 11.04 -0.37
CA ASP A 132 19.75 11.57 0.61
C ASP A 132 18.57 10.62 0.80
N MET A 133 18.05 10.03 -0.29
CA MET A 133 17.03 8.99 -0.22
C MET A 133 17.54 7.78 0.59
N LEU A 134 18.75 7.29 0.31
CA LEU A 134 19.34 6.15 1.04
C LEU A 134 19.48 6.47 2.53
N CYS A 135 20.00 7.66 2.87
CA CYS A 135 20.14 8.14 4.24
C CYS A 135 18.79 8.20 4.96
N ARG A 136 17.76 8.77 4.32
CA ARG A 136 16.40 8.84 4.87
C ARG A 136 15.78 7.46 5.06
N MET A 137 16.10 6.52 4.17
CA MET A 137 15.72 5.11 4.28
C MET A 137 16.62 4.33 5.27
N GLY A 138 17.50 4.99 6.02
CA GLY A 138 18.32 4.37 7.06
C GLY A 138 19.40 3.43 6.52
N CYS A 139 19.84 3.62 5.27
CA CYS A 139 20.94 2.86 4.70
C CYS A 139 22.28 3.52 5.04
N THR A 140 23.11 2.81 5.81
CA THR A 140 24.42 3.29 6.25
C THR A 140 25.59 2.65 5.48
N SER A 141 25.30 1.71 4.57
CA SER A 141 26.31 1.04 3.76
C SER A 141 25.73 0.59 2.42
N VAL A 142 26.49 0.77 1.34
CA VAL A 142 26.14 0.21 0.03
C VAL A 142 26.43 -1.29 0.07
N SER A 143 25.43 -2.12 -0.22
CA SER A 143 25.61 -3.57 -0.30
C SER A 143 26.66 -3.92 -1.36
N THR A 144 27.50 -4.92 -1.06
CA THR A 144 28.41 -5.53 -2.04
C THR A 144 27.68 -6.23 -3.19
N ASP A 145 26.39 -6.50 -3.01
CA ASP A 145 25.54 -7.23 -3.97
C ASP A 145 24.95 -6.32 -5.07
N GLY A 146 25.31 -5.04 -5.06
CA GLY A 146 24.90 -4.05 -6.05
C GLY A 146 23.64 -3.25 -5.67
N VAL A 147 23.39 -2.18 -6.43
CA VAL A 147 22.33 -1.20 -6.17
C VAL A 147 20.94 -1.85 -6.16
N ARG A 148 20.64 -2.73 -7.11
CA ARG A 148 19.33 -3.39 -7.19
C ARG A 148 19.03 -4.23 -5.94
N ALA A 149 19.99 -5.00 -5.44
CA ALA A 149 19.82 -5.80 -4.23
C ALA A 149 19.61 -4.93 -3.00
N LEU A 150 20.36 -3.82 -2.89
CA LEU A 150 20.17 -2.82 -1.84
C LEU A 150 18.74 -2.24 -1.88
N LEU A 151 18.26 -1.83 -3.06
CA LEU A 151 16.92 -1.28 -3.24
C LEU A 151 15.83 -2.29 -2.87
N LEU A 152 15.98 -3.56 -3.22
CA LEU A 152 15.03 -4.61 -2.83
C LEU A 152 14.95 -4.80 -1.31
N ASN A 153 16.09 -4.72 -0.61
CA ASN A 153 16.11 -4.79 0.85
C ASN A 153 15.40 -3.58 1.48
N ILE A 154 15.62 -2.38 0.93
CA ILE A 154 14.92 -1.16 1.36
C ILE A 154 13.42 -1.30 1.11
N ALA A 155 13.03 -1.67 -0.10
CA ALA A 155 11.65 -1.86 -0.50
C ALA A 155 10.93 -2.85 0.42
N THR A 156 11.54 -4.02 0.69
CA THR A 156 10.98 -5.03 1.59
C THR A 156 10.77 -4.45 3.00
N LYS A 157 11.75 -3.71 3.51
CA LYS A 157 11.66 -3.08 4.83
C LYS A 157 10.53 -2.04 4.89
N GLU A 158 10.41 -1.18 3.87
CA GLU A 158 9.42 -0.11 3.82
C GLU A 158 7.99 -0.61 3.53
N LEU A 159 7.83 -1.51 2.55
CA LEU A 159 6.52 -1.89 2.01
C LEU A 159 5.91 -3.12 2.68
N ILE A 160 6.73 -3.97 3.32
CA ILE A 160 6.29 -5.20 3.97
C ILE A 160 6.58 -5.18 5.47
N HIS A 161 7.85 -5.01 5.88
CA HIS A 161 8.20 -5.17 7.30
C HIS A 161 7.60 -4.07 8.18
N ARG A 162 7.71 -2.80 7.78
CA ARG A 162 7.12 -1.68 8.53
C ARG A 162 5.59 -1.83 8.69
N PRO A 163 4.81 -2.07 7.62
CA PRO A 163 3.36 -2.23 7.75
C PRO A 163 2.92 -3.66 8.14
N LYS A 164 3.83 -4.56 8.55
CA LYS A 164 3.51 -5.98 8.79
C LYS A 164 2.35 -6.20 9.76
N TYR A 165 2.30 -5.41 10.83
CA TYR A 165 1.22 -5.48 11.81
C TYR A 165 -0.15 -5.16 11.19
N ALA A 166 -0.21 -4.17 10.29
CA ALA A 166 -1.41 -3.84 9.53
C ALA A 166 -1.74 -4.94 8.51
N ILE A 167 -0.74 -5.48 7.80
CA ILE A 167 -0.91 -6.61 6.86
C ILE A 167 -1.61 -7.77 7.56
N ASP A 168 -1.08 -8.21 8.71
CA ASP A 168 -1.57 -9.38 9.42
C ASP A 168 -3.01 -9.15 9.94
N ALA A 169 -3.30 -7.97 10.49
CA ALA A 169 -4.63 -7.62 11.00
C ALA A 169 -5.67 -7.46 9.88
N ILE A 170 -5.36 -6.72 8.81
CA ILE A 170 -6.24 -6.55 7.64
C ILE A 170 -6.49 -7.90 6.96
N ALA A 171 -5.44 -8.71 6.77
CA ALA A 171 -5.58 -10.04 6.17
C ALA A 171 -6.50 -10.96 7.00
N SER A 172 -6.51 -10.82 8.33
CA SER A 172 -7.33 -11.67 9.20
C SER A 172 -8.83 -11.53 8.96
N THR A 173 -9.28 -10.37 8.45
CA THR A 173 -10.68 -10.07 8.16
C THR A 173 -10.99 -10.05 6.66
N ALA A 174 -10.09 -9.54 5.83
CA ALA A 174 -10.35 -9.34 4.40
C ALA A 174 -10.04 -10.57 3.53
N ARG A 175 -8.97 -11.32 3.86
CA ARG A 175 -8.35 -12.27 2.92
C ARG A 175 -9.31 -13.32 2.39
N LYS A 176 -10.06 -13.97 3.29
CA LYS A 176 -10.98 -15.06 2.94
C LYS A 176 -12.04 -14.60 1.94
N VAL A 177 -12.48 -13.35 2.08
CA VAL A 177 -13.48 -12.76 1.20
C VAL A 177 -12.86 -12.41 -0.15
N LEU A 178 -11.74 -11.70 -0.13
CA LEU A 178 -11.11 -11.17 -1.34
C LEU A 178 -10.53 -12.26 -2.24
N ILE A 179 -9.89 -13.30 -1.70
CA ILE A 179 -9.38 -14.44 -2.51
C ILE A 179 -10.49 -15.10 -3.33
N LEU A 180 -11.71 -15.18 -2.80
CA LEU A 180 -12.83 -15.83 -3.50
C LEU A 180 -13.40 -14.97 -4.65
N LYS A 181 -13.04 -13.69 -4.70
CA LYS A 181 -13.62 -12.71 -5.62
C LYS A 181 -12.62 -12.13 -6.61
N LEU A 182 -11.33 -12.13 -6.27
CA LEU A 182 -10.25 -11.65 -7.11
C LEU A 182 -9.59 -12.81 -7.89
N PRO A 183 -9.07 -12.54 -9.10
CA PRO A 183 -8.37 -13.55 -9.88
C PRO A 183 -7.12 -14.05 -9.13
N THR A 184 -6.80 -15.34 -9.28
CA THR A 184 -5.53 -15.89 -8.81
C THR A 184 -4.36 -15.29 -9.58
N ILE A 185 -3.37 -14.75 -8.85
CA ILE A 185 -2.10 -14.33 -9.43
C ILE A 185 -1.31 -15.59 -9.79
N GLN A 186 -1.04 -15.79 -11.08
CA GLN A 186 -0.06 -16.78 -11.53
C GLN A 186 1.33 -16.18 -11.35
N SER A 187 2.11 -16.75 -10.42
CA SER A 187 3.53 -16.46 -10.22
C SER A 187 4.39 -17.11 -11.30
#